data_AF-A0A7J9W6N9-F1
#
_entry.id   AF-A0A7J9W6N9-F1
#
_cell.length_a   1.000
_cell.length_b   1.000
_cell.length_c   1.000
_cell.angle_alpha   90.00
_cell.angle_beta   90.00
_cell.angle_gamma   90.00
#
_symmetry.space_group_name_H-M   'P 1'
#
loop_
_entity.id
_entity.type
_entity.pdbx_description
1 polymer ?
#
loop_
_entity_poly.entity_id
_entity_poly.type
_entity_poly.pdbx_seq_one_letter_code
_entity_poly.pdbx_strand_id
1 'polypeptide(L)'
;MLATGKPYRQRSDTASTGRRPWPDFSARTTASTLELVGQALDHLRDSAGTAAVDAAIDQADTALADAAIAATEPGHLTDALRDLLVEIRHCQRAGQVSSPELEARFRATATALARPAS
;
A
#
# COMPACT_ATOMS: atom_id res chain seq x y z
N MET A 1 50.56 31.98 15.18
CA MET A 1 49.41 32.24 14.29
C MET A 1 49.86 32.03 12.86
N LEU A 2 49.24 31.11 12.13
CA LEU A 2 49.13 31.08 10.66
C LEU A 2 48.26 29.87 10.32
N ALA A 3 46.98 30.14 10.09
CA ALA A 3 45.98 29.18 9.67
C ALA A 3 46.23 28.80 8.20
N THR A 4 46.58 27.55 7.94
CA THR A 4 46.64 26.99 6.58
C THR A 4 45.30 26.36 6.23
N GLY A 5 44.44 27.15 5.59
CA GLY A 5 43.29 26.63 4.87
C GLY A 5 43.74 25.80 3.67
N LYS A 6 43.18 24.59 3.56
CA LYS A 6 43.06 23.86 2.29
C LYS A 6 41.60 23.44 2.14
N PRO A 7 40.84 24.01 1.18
CA PRO A 7 39.56 23.46 0.78
C PRO A 7 39.82 22.47 -0.35
N TYR A 8 39.67 21.17 -0.12
CA TYR A 8 39.47 20.27 -1.26
C TYR A 8 38.79 18.96 -0.91
N ARG A 9 37.59 18.83 -1.49
CA ARG A 9 36.85 17.61 -1.81
C ARG A 9 36.46 16.71 -0.63
N GLN A 10 35.32 17.08 -0.06
CA GLN A 10 34.25 16.11 0.13
C GLN A 10 34.11 15.31 -1.17
N ARG A 11 34.63 14.09 -1.17
CA ARG A 11 34.27 13.09 -2.17
C ARG A 11 32.78 12.85 -1.93
N SER A 12 31.95 13.48 -2.77
CA SER A 12 30.63 12.93 -3.04
C SER A 12 30.88 11.50 -3.48
N ASP A 13 30.63 10.56 -2.58
CA ASP A 13 30.58 9.15 -2.92
C ASP A 13 29.28 8.96 -3.71
N THR A 14 29.37 9.34 -4.99
CA THR A 14 28.36 9.02 -5.98
C THR A 14 28.51 7.53 -6.28
N ALA A 15 27.39 6.82 -6.21
CA ALA A 15 27.20 5.45 -6.67
C ALA A 15 27.74 4.33 -5.77
N SER A 16 27.00 4.05 -4.71
CA SER A 16 26.50 2.68 -4.57
C SER A 16 25.07 2.62 -5.11
N THR A 17 24.99 2.54 -6.44
CA THR A 17 23.92 1.84 -7.16
C THR A 17 24.06 0.34 -6.85
N GLY A 18 24.10 -0.01 -5.56
CA GLY A 18 23.85 -1.36 -5.12
C GLY A 18 22.39 -1.59 -5.43
N ARG A 19 22.10 -2.51 -6.35
CA ARG A 19 20.76 -3.07 -6.55
C ARG A 19 20.18 -3.37 -5.18
N ARG A 20 19.42 -2.42 -4.63
CA ARG A 20 18.68 -2.63 -3.39
C ARG A 20 17.65 -3.71 -3.70
N PRO A 21 17.41 -4.66 -2.79
CA PRO A 21 16.43 -5.70 -3.02
C PRO A 21 15.08 -5.03 -3.30
N TRP A 22 14.59 -5.18 -4.53
CA TRP A 22 13.24 -4.85 -4.95
C TRP A 22 12.11 -5.38 -4.02
N PRO A 23 12.28 -6.42 -3.17
CA PRO A 23 11.25 -6.80 -2.20
C PRO A 23 10.85 -5.72 -1.19
N ASP A 24 11.73 -4.79 -0.77
CA ASP A 24 11.35 -3.78 0.24
C ASP A 24 10.39 -2.73 -0.34
N PHE A 25 10.53 -2.41 -1.63
CA PHE A 25 9.67 -1.46 -2.31
C PHE A 25 8.27 -2.05 -2.53
N SER A 26 8.18 -3.27 -3.10
CA SER A 26 6.88 -3.94 -3.26
C SER A 26 6.19 -4.20 -1.92
N ALA A 27 6.90 -4.65 -0.88
CA ALA A 27 6.30 -4.86 0.44
C ALA A 27 5.77 -3.56 1.06
N ARG A 28 6.50 -2.45 0.90
CA ARG A 28 6.07 -1.14 1.39
C ARG A 28 4.85 -0.62 0.62
N THR A 29 4.85 -0.73 -0.71
CA THR A 29 3.71 -0.28 -1.51
C THR A 29 2.46 -1.12 -1.22
N THR A 30 2.61 -2.45 -1.08
CA THR A 30 1.49 -3.32 -0.70
C THR A 30 0.98 -3.04 0.72
N ALA A 31 1.86 -2.71 1.67
CA ALA A 31 1.46 -2.27 3.01
C ALA A 31 0.69 -0.94 2.97
N SER A 32 1.15 0.04 2.20
CA SER A 32 0.43 1.31 2.00
C SER A 32 -0.95 1.10 1.38
N THR A 33 -1.06 0.19 0.40
CA THR A 33 -2.36 -0.16 -0.19
C THR A 33 -3.28 -0.80 0.84
N LEU A 34 -2.77 -1.69 1.70
CA LEU A 34 -3.55 -2.31 2.77
C LEU A 34 -4.11 -1.25 3.75
N GLU A 35 -3.33 -0.23 4.10
CA GLU A 35 -3.81 0.88 4.94
C GLU A 35 -4.97 1.63 4.29
N LEU A 36 -4.88 1.93 2.99
CA LEU A 36 -5.96 2.60 2.24
C LEU A 36 -7.23 1.74 2.13
N VAL A 37 -7.08 0.42 1.92
CA VAL A 37 -8.21 -0.53 1.95
C VAL A 37 -8.87 -0.55 3.33
N GLY A 38 -8.07 -0.53 4.40
CA GLY A 38 -8.56 -0.45 5.77
C GLY A 38 -9.35 0.84 6.03
N GLN A 39 -8.86 1.97 5.50
CA GLN A 39 -9.54 3.25 5.61
C GLN A 39 -10.86 3.28 4.82
N ALA A 40 -10.91 2.68 3.63
CA ALA A 40 -12.14 2.53 2.87
C ALA A 40 -13.18 1.66 3.61
N LEU A 41 -12.73 0.58 4.28
CA LEU A 41 -13.59 -0.25 5.12
C LEU A 41 -14.12 0.50 6.35
N ASP A 42 -13.28 1.29 7.00
CA ASP A 42 -13.70 2.12 8.13
C ASP A 42 -14.75 3.15 7.72
N HIS A 43 -14.53 3.85 6.60
CA HIS A 43 -15.53 4.75 6.04
C HIS A 43 -16.83 4.04 5.63
N LEU A 44 -16.75 2.82 5.09
CA LEU A 44 -17.93 2.01 4.75
C LEU A 44 -18.71 1.58 6.00
N ARG A 45 -18.02 1.33 7.11
CA ARG A 45 -18.65 0.99 8.41
C ARG A 45 -19.38 2.18 9.02
N ASP A 46 -18.74 3.35 9.01
CA ASP A 46 -19.28 4.56 9.65
C ASP A 46 -20.33 5.28 8.77
N SER A 47 -20.05 5.36 7.48
CA SER A 47 -20.72 6.27 6.55
C SER A 47 -20.85 5.65 5.14
N ALA A 48 -21.55 4.51 5.05
CA ALA A 48 -21.83 3.83 3.78
C ALA A 48 -22.56 4.75 2.78
N GLY A 49 -22.20 4.64 1.49
CA GLY A 49 -22.84 5.40 0.41
C GLY A 49 -22.41 6.88 0.31
N THR A 50 -21.35 7.28 1.01
CA THR A 50 -20.79 8.64 0.92
C THR A 50 -19.68 8.76 -0.12
N ALA A 51 -19.45 9.97 -0.63
CA ALA A 51 -18.36 10.27 -1.56
C ALA A 51 -16.97 10.03 -0.95
N ALA A 52 -16.84 10.07 0.38
CA ALA A 52 -15.60 9.75 1.08
C ALA A 52 -15.18 8.29 0.89
N VAL A 53 -16.14 7.35 0.89
CA VAL A 53 -15.87 5.93 0.60
C VAL A 53 -15.37 5.78 -0.85
N ASP A 54 -15.99 6.49 -1.80
CA ASP A 54 -15.60 6.44 -3.21
C ASP A 54 -14.17 6.95 -3.42
N ALA A 55 -13.83 8.09 -2.81
CA ALA A 55 -12.49 8.67 -2.84
C ALA A 55 -11.43 7.74 -2.20
N ALA A 56 -11.75 7.10 -1.07
CA ALA A 56 -10.85 6.15 -0.44
C ALA A 56 -10.60 4.90 -1.30
N ILE A 57 -11.64 4.38 -1.97
CA ILE A 57 -11.51 3.28 -2.93
C ILE A 57 -10.64 3.70 -4.11
N ASP A 58 -10.83 4.89 -4.67
CA ASP A 58 -10.07 5.38 -5.82
C ASP A 58 -8.58 5.58 -5.49
N GLN A 59 -8.28 6.09 -4.29
CA GLN A 59 -6.92 6.19 -3.76
C GLN A 59 -6.28 4.81 -3.59
N ALA A 60 -7.01 3.84 -3.06
CA ALA A 60 -6.52 2.48 -2.88
C ALA A 60 -6.28 1.76 -4.21
N ASP A 61 -7.16 1.96 -5.21
CA ASP A 61 -7.02 1.40 -6.56
C ASP A 61 -5.79 1.99 -7.28
N THR A 62 -5.60 3.31 -7.17
CA THR A 62 -4.41 4.00 -7.71
C THR A 62 -3.13 3.48 -7.07
N ALA A 63 -3.11 3.32 -5.74
CA ALA A 63 -1.96 2.77 -5.03
C ALA A 63 -1.69 1.29 -5.41
N LEU A 64 -2.75 0.51 -5.63
CA LEU A 64 -2.64 -0.88 -6.06
C LEU A 64 -2.10 -0.99 -7.49
N ALA A 65 -2.52 -0.09 -8.39
CA ALA A 65 -2.00 -0.01 -9.75
C ALA A 65 -0.51 0.35 -9.75
N ASP A 66 -0.09 1.30 -8.92
CA ASP A 66 1.34 1.64 -8.74
C ASP A 66 2.13 0.44 -8.17
N ALA A 67 1.56 -0.27 -7.19
CA ALA A 67 2.15 -1.49 -6.63
C ALA A 67 2.30 -2.59 -7.68
N ALA A 68 1.30 -2.76 -8.56
CA ALA A 68 1.31 -3.74 -9.63
C ALA A 68 2.32 -3.40 -10.73
N ILE A 69 2.53 -2.12 -11.03
CA ILE A 69 3.57 -1.65 -11.96
C ILE A 69 4.96 -1.86 -11.37
N ALA A 70 5.11 -1.62 -10.06
CA ALA A 70 6.38 -1.79 -9.36
C ALA A 70 6.76 -3.27 -9.15
N ALA A 71 5.77 -4.17 -9.08
CA ALA A 71 5.97 -5.59 -8.94
C ALA A 71 6.22 -6.25 -10.32
N THR A 72 7.28 -7.05 -10.42
CA THR A 72 7.57 -7.82 -11.64
C THR A 72 6.54 -8.94 -11.88
N GLU A 73 5.85 -9.37 -10.83
CA GLU A 73 4.74 -10.33 -10.90
C GLU A 73 3.61 -9.87 -9.97
N PRO A 74 2.34 -9.96 -10.40
CA PRO A 74 1.21 -9.73 -9.50
C PRO A 74 1.20 -10.84 -8.44
N GLY A 75 1.62 -10.49 -7.23
CA GLY A 75 1.56 -11.42 -6.10
C GLY A 75 0.12 -11.73 -5.71
N HIS A 76 -0.12 -12.93 -5.18
CA HIS A 76 -1.44 -13.34 -4.65
C HIS A 76 -2.05 -12.34 -3.66
N LEU A 77 -1.22 -11.55 -2.97
CA LEU A 77 -1.66 -10.49 -2.06
C LEU A 77 -2.22 -9.26 -2.78
N THR A 78 -1.63 -8.87 -3.92
CA THR A 78 -2.13 -7.77 -4.76
C THR A 78 -3.50 -8.12 -5.33
N ASP A 79 -3.68 -9.37 -5.76
CA ASP A 79 -4.96 -9.87 -6.26
C ASP A 79 -6.03 -9.92 -5.13
N ALA A 80 -5.64 -10.38 -3.94
CA ALA A 80 -6.53 -10.37 -2.77
C ALA A 80 -6.97 -8.94 -2.36
N LEU A 81 -6.07 -7.95 -2.43
CA LEU A 81 -6.41 -6.55 -2.17
C LEU A 81 -7.33 -5.97 -3.26
N ARG A 82 -7.13 -6.36 -4.52
CA ARG A 82 -8.01 -5.98 -5.62
C ARG A 82 -9.43 -6.49 -5.42
N ASP A 83 -9.57 -7.76 -5.06
CA ASP A 83 -10.86 -8.39 -4.82
C ASP A 83 -11.59 -7.73 -3.63
N LEU A 84 -10.86 -7.42 -2.55
CA LEU A 84 -11.39 -6.65 -1.42
C LEU A 84 -11.93 -5.29 -1.86
N LEU A 85 -11.21 -4.54 -2.70
CA LEU A 85 -11.66 -3.24 -3.19
C LEU A 85 -12.93 -3.34 -4.06
N VAL A 86 -13.03 -4.38 -4.88
CA VAL A 86 -14.22 -4.64 -5.71
C VAL A 86 -15.44 -4.90 -4.82
N GLU A 87 -15.29 -5.70 -3.78
CA GLU A 87 -16.35 -5.97 -2.79
C GLU A 87 -16.75 -4.71 -2.01
N ILE A 88 -15.78 -3.91 -1.54
CA ILE A 88 -16.05 -2.65 -0.84
C ILE A 88 -16.83 -1.68 -1.75
N ARG A 89 -16.45 -1.59 -3.03
CA ARG A 89 -17.17 -0.79 -4.04
C ARG A 89 -18.56 -1.33 -4.34
N HIS A 90 -18.74 -2.65 -4.30
CA HIS A 90 -20.06 -3.26 -4.46
C HIS A 90 -20.98 -2.92 -3.27
N CYS A 91 -20.50 -3.10 -2.04
CA CYS A 91 -21.22 -2.69 -0.83
C CYS A 91 -21.57 -1.20 -0.84
N GLN A 92 -20.61 -0.34 -1.20
CA GLN A 92 -20.81 1.11 -1.32
C GLN A 92 -21.91 1.45 -2.33
N ARG A 93 -21.88 0.88 -3.54
CA ARG A 93 -22.92 1.11 -4.56
C ARG A 93 -24.30 0.57 -4.15
N ALA A 94 -24.33 -0.51 -3.38
CA ALA A 94 -25.55 -1.06 -2.81
C ALA A 94 -26.06 -0.28 -1.58
N GLY A 95 -25.29 0.70 -1.07
CA GLY A 95 -25.59 1.41 0.19
C GLY A 95 -25.54 0.49 1.42
N GLN A 96 -24.82 -0.63 1.32
CA GLN A 96 -24.68 -1.62 2.37
C GLN A 96 -23.40 -1.37 3.18
N VAL A 97 -23.47 -1.62 4.48
CA VAL A 97 -22.29 -1.60 5.37
C VAL A 97 -21.39 -2.80 5.12
N SER A 98 -20.14 -2.71 5.59
CA SER A 98 -19.16 -3.80 5.49
C SER A 98 -19.68 -5.11 6.10
N SER A 99 -19.62 -6.20 5.33
CA SER A 99 -19.96 -7.54 5.81
C SER A 99 -18.89 -8.12 6.74
N PRO A 100 -19.24 -8.96 7.74
CA PRO A 100 -18.26 -9.59 8.63
C PRO A 100 -17.28 -10.50 7.88
N GLU A 101 -17.71 -11.10 6.77
CA GLU A 101 -16.86 -11.91 5.90
C GLU A 101 -15.80 -11.06 5.19
N LEU A 102 -16.18 -9.88 4.70
CA LEU A 102 -15.27 -8.91 4.09
C LEU A 102 -14.20 -8.46 5.09
N GLU A 103 -14.61 -8.17 6.33
CA GLU A 103 -13.68 -7.81 7.41
C GLU A 103 -12.76 -8.96 7.82
N ALA A 104 -13.23 -10.21 7.76
CA ALA A 104 -12.41 -11.38 8.04
C ALA A 104 -11.36 -11.59 6.94
N ARG A 105 -11.74 -11.42 5.67
CA ARG A 105 -10.83 -11.48 4.53
C ARG A 105 -9.76 -10.39 4.60
N PHE A 106 -10.14 -9.15 4.92
CA PHE A 106 -9.18 -8.07 5.16
C PHE A 106 -8.18 -8.42 6.27
N ARG A 107 -8.65 -8.91 7.42
CA ARG A 107 -7.77 -9.32 8.53
C ARG A 107 -6.83 -10.46 8.15
N ALA A 108 -7.29 -11.42 7.35
CA ALA A 108 -6.46 -12.51 6.85
C ALA A 108 -5.34 -11.99 5.94
N THR A 109 -5.67 -11.09 5.00
CA THR A 109 -4.69 -10.45 4.10
C THR A 109 -3.68 -9.61 4.88
N ALA A 110 -4.14 -8.83 5.87
CA ALA A 110 -3.26 -8.04 6.75
C ALA A 110 -2.29 -8.93 7.54
N THR A 111 -2.78 -10.06 8.06
CA THR A 111 -1.95 -11.03 8.80
C THR A 111 -0.91 -11.69 7.89
N ALA A 112 -1.29 -12.01 6.65
CA ALA A 112 -0.37 -12.58 5.67
C ALA A 112 0.75 -11.61 5.28
N LEU A 113 0.44 -10.31 5.17
CA LEU A 113 1.41 -9.23 4.94
C LEU A 113 2.32 -8.97 6.14
N ALA A 114 1.78 -9.07 7.36
CA ALA A 114 2.53 -8.81 8.59
C ALA A 114 3.49 -9.93 8.99
N ARG A 115 3.37 -11.14 8.40
CA ARG A 115 4.23 -12.27 8.74
C ARG A 115 5.55 -12.17 7.95
N PRO A 116 6.69 -11.83 8.57
CA PRO A 116 7.97 -11.87 7.86
C PRO A 116 8.24 -13.31 7.45
N ALA A 117 8.63 -13.50 6.19
CA ALA A 117 9.18 -14.77 5.71
C ALA A 117 10.34 -15.15 6.65
N SER A 118 10.12 -16.20 7.45
CA SER A 118 11.14 -16.78 8.34
C SER A 118 12.05 -17.71 7.57
#